data_AF-A0A956TXR4-F1
#
_entry.id   AF-A0A956TXR4-F1
#
_cell.length_a   1.000
_cell.length_b   1.000
_cell.length_c   1.000
_cell.angle_alpha   90.00
_cell.angle_beta   90.00
_cell.angle_gamma   90.00
#
_symmetry.space_group_name_H-M   'P 1'
#
loop_
_entity.id
_entity.type
_entity.pdbx_description
1 polymer ?
#
loop_
_entity_poly.entity_id
_entity_poly.type
_entity_poly.pdbx_seq_one_letter_code
_entity_poly.pdbx_strand_id
1 'polypeptide(L)'
;MQALLSLLLLIALLWPGQFLLVAPPAAWAGASQKQLQEKQKKLERIRNLKKQVILKEKRVTTNILRNQKRIESTATSLKQKAEQLEQAKGGLTSLEKQLDVALGEQKKLSDEVGHRLRSFYMGEHLGMLDVLLDAANISTFMDRLYYQRRIYEQDKQLVKAYFARTK
;
A
#
# COMPACT_ATOMS: atom_id res chain seq x y z
N MET A 1 125.83 2.20 4.52
CA MET A 1 124.46 2.75 4.55
C MET A 1 123.94 3.06 3.14
N GLN A 2 123.96 2.10 2.22
CA GLN A 2 123.36 2.25 0.87
C GLN A 2 122.52 1.02 0.48
N ALA A 3 122.79 -0.15 1.07
CA ALA A 3 121.99 -1.36 0.88
C ALA A 3 120.63 -1.37 1.64
N LEU A 4 120.44 -0.47 2.63
CA LEU A 4 119.18 -0.37 3.38
C LEU A 4 118.12 0.50 2.70
N LEU A 5 118.54 1.40 1.79
CA LEU A 5 117.63 2.28 1.04
C LEU A 5 117.02 1.59 -0.19
N SER A 6 117.70 0.62 -0.78
CA SER A 6 117.22 -0.12 -1.95
C SER A 6 116.16 -1.18 -1.62
N LEU A 7 116.13 -1.69 -0.38
CA LEU A 7 115.15 -2.70 0.03
C LEU A 7 113.76 -2.10 0.34
N LEU A 8 113.72 -0.84 0.78
CA LEU A 8 112.48 -0.11 1.10
C LEU A 8 111.67 0.29 -0.15
N LEU A 9 112.33 0.45 -1.29
CA LEU A 9 111.67 0.71 -2.59
C LEU A 9 110.99 -0.53 -3.19
N LEU A 10 111.38 -1.73 -2.76
CA LEU A 10 110.78 -2.99 -3.23
C LEU A 10 109.46 -3.33 -2.52
N ILE A 11 109.17 -2.71 -1.37
CA ILE A 11 107.94 -2.91 -0.59
C ILE A 11 106.77 -2.04 -1.12
N ALA A 12 107.05 -0.99 -1.89
CA ALA A 12 106.04 -0.04 -2.36
C ALA A 12 105.32 -0.46 -3.66
N LEU A 13 105.81 -1.48 -4.39
CA LEU A 13 105.28 -1.83 -5.72
C LEU A 13 104.33 -3.04 -5.73
N LEU A 14 104.09 -3.68 -4.58
CA LEU A 14 103.30 -4.91 -4.47
C LEU A 14 102.05 -4.70 -3.59
N TRP A 15 101.21 -3.74 -3.98
CA TRP A 15 99.86 -3.61 -3.43
C TRP A 15 98.84 -3.63 -4.57
N PRO A 16 98.41 -4.81 -5.05
CA PRO A 16 97.28 -4.90 -5.97
C PRO A 16 95.98 -4.78 -5.17
N GLY A 17 95.77 -3.61 -4.58
CA GLY A 17 94.48 -3.18 -4.05
C GLY A 17 93.61 -2.64 -5.18
N GLN A 18 93.24 -3.49 -6.15
CA GLN A 18 92.19 -3.17 -7.10
C GLN A 18 91.05 -4.16 -6.92
N PHE A 19 90.16 -3.82 -5.99
CA PHE A 19 88.78 -4.27 -6.03
C PHE A 19 88.17 -3.76 -7.34
N LEU A 20 88.08 -4.62 -8.35
CA LEU A 20 87.26 -4.39 -9.54
C LEU A 20 85.80 -4.30 -9.09
N LEU A 21 85.33 -3.08 -8.86
CA LEU A 21 83.92 -2.78 -8.76
C LEU A 21 83.34 -2.90 -10.18
N VAL A 22 83.06 -4.13 -10.62
CA VAL A 22 82.30 -4.38 -11.85
C VAL A 22 80.90 -3.84 -11.61
N ALA A 23 80.67 -2.60 -12.03
CA ALA A 23 79.33 -2.04 -12.14
C ALA A 23 78.55 -2.91 -13.14
N PRO A 24 77.38 -3.46 -12.76
CA PRO A 24 76.59 -4.26 -13.68
C PRO A 24 76.24 -3.45 -14.94
N PRO A 25 76.27 -4.06 -16.13
CA PRO A 25 75.99 -3.36 -17.38
C PRO A 25 74.61 -2.70 -17.34
N ALA A 26 74.52 -1.42 -17.71
CA ALA A 26 73.32 -0.58 -17.65
C ALA A 26 72.06 -1.20 -18.30
N ALA A 27 72.22 -2.17 -19.20
CA ALA A 27 71.15 -2.95 -19.80
C ALA A 27 70.34 -3.79 -18.78
N TRP A 28 71.00 -4.36 -17.76
CA TRP A 28 70.33 -5.16 -16.71
C TRP A 28 69.56 -4.27 -15.72
N ALA A 29 70.10 -3.08 -15.42
CA ALA A 29 69.40 -2.07 -14.62
C ALA A 29 68.13 -1.57 -15.34
N GLY A 30 68.19 -1.33 -16.65
CA GLY A 30 67.04 -0.89 -17.46
C GLY A 30 65.93 -1.93 -17.61
N ALA A 31 66.26 -3.22 -17.75
CA ALA A 31 65.29 -4.31 -17.83
C ALA A 31 64.57 -4.54 -16.48
N SER A 32 65.31 -4.48 -15.37
CA SER A 32 64.75 -4.54 -14.00
C SER A 32 63.82 -3.35 -13.71
N GLN A 33 64.20 -2.14 -14.13
CA GLN A 33 63.39 -0.92 -13.98
C GLN A 33 62.05 -1.03 -14.75
N LYS A 34 62.06 -1.56 -15.98
CA LYS A 34 60.84 -1.77 -16.79
C LYS A 34 59.89 -2.79 -16.14
N GLN A 35 60.42 -3.92 -15.66
CA GLN A 35 59.62 -4.92 -14.93
C GLN A 35 58.99 -4.34 -13.66
N LEU A 36 59.72 -3.49 -12.93
CA LEU A 36 59.21 -2.81 -11.74
C LEU A 36 58.06 -1.85 -12.10
N GLN A 37 58.22 -1.04 -13.14
CA GLN A 37 57.17 -0.14 -13.64
C GLN A 37 55.91 -0.90 -14.10
N GLU A 38 56.07 -2.04 -14.78
CA GLU A 38 54.92 -2.87 -15.17
C GLU A 38 54.18 -3.45 -13.97
N LYS A 39 54.91 -3.93 -12.96
CA LYS A 39 54.31 -4.42 -11.70
C LYS A 39 53.57 -3.30 -10.97
N GLN A 40 54.13 -2.10 -10.92
CA GLN A 40 53.47 -0.91 -10.34
C GLN A 40 52.17 -0.57 -11.10
N LYS A 41 52.21 -0.51 -12.43
CA LYS A 41 51.01 -0.28 -13.28
C LYS A 41 49.95 -1.36 -13.09
N LYS A 42 50.35 -2.62 -12.91
CA LYS A 42 49.42 -3.73 -12.62
C LYS A 42 48.79 -3.55 -11.23
N LEU A 43 49.57 -3.20 -10.21
CA LEU A 43 49.07 -2.93 -8.87
C LEU A 43 48.07 -1.76 -8.86
N GLU A 44 48.35 -0.67 -9.58
CA GLU A 44 47.42 0.45 -9.70
C GLU A 44 46.11 0.05 -10.38
N ARG A 45 46.18 -0.71 -11.49
CA ARG A 45 44.99 -1.27 -12.14
C ARG A 45 44.17 -2.12 -11.20
N ILE A 46 44.80 -3.02 -10.45
CA ILE A 46 44.12 -3.87 -9.46
C ILE A 46 43.47 -3.02 -8.36
N ARG A 47 44.16 -1.99 -7.83
CA ARG A 47 43.57 -1.08 -6.83
C ARG A 47 42.36 -0.33 -7.39
N ASN A 48 42.43 0.16 -8.63
CA ASN A 48 41.34 0.87 -9.26
C ASN A 48 40.14 -0.05 -9.51
N LEU A 49 40.37 -1.27 -9.98
CA LEU A 49 39.32 -2.29 -10.12
C LEU A 49 38.69 -2.63 -8.78
N LYS A 50 39.49 -2.85 -7.72
CA LYS A 50 38.99 -3.10 -6.37
C LYS A 50 38.09 -1.95 -5.88
N LYS A 51 38.52 -0.69 -6.07
CA LYS A 51 37.69 0.49 -5.73
C LYS A 51 36.36 0.48 -6.49
N GLN A 52 36.39 0.21 -7.80
CA GLN A 52 35.16 0.15 -8.60
C GLN A 52 34.22 -0.97 -8.14
N VAL A 53 34.74 -2.15 -7.81
CA VAL A 53 33.94 -3.27 -7.28
C VAL A 53 33.27 -2.88 -5.98
N ILE A 54 34.01 -2.29 -5.02
CA ILE A 54 33.46 -1.83 -3.74
C ILE A 54 32.35 -0.79 -3.95
N LEU A 55 32.53 0.15 -4.89
CA LEU A 55 31.51 1.16 -5.19
C LEU A 55 30.25 0.54 -5.82
N LYS A 56 30.43 -0.42 -6.73
CA LYS A 56 29.31 -1.16 -7.34
C LYS A 56 28.56 -1.99 -6.30
N GLU A 57 29.29 -2.68 -5.43
CA GLU A 57 28.72 -3.46 -4.32
C GLU A 57 27.90 -2.57 -3.38
N LYS A 58 28.46 -1.45 -2.91
CA LYS A 58 27.72 -0.48 -2.10
C LYS A 58 26.44 0.02 -2.77
N ARG A 59 26.48 0.27 -4.08
CA ARG A 59 25.30 0.69 -4.85
C ARG A 59 24.25 -0.42 -4.90
N VAL A 60 24.66 -1.65 -5.16
CA VAL A 60 23.76 -2.83 -5.18
C VAL A 60 23.14 -3.02 -3.81
N THR A 61 23.91 -3.01 -2.73
CA THR A 61 23.42 -3.11 -1.35
C THR A 61 22.41 -2.01 -1.03
N THR A 62 22.70 -0.76 -1.41
CA THR A 62 21.77 0.36 -1.21
C THR A 62 20.46 0.16 -1.97
N ASN A 63 20.53 -0.36 -3.20
CA ASN A 63 19.34 -0.66 -3.99
C ASN A 63 18.52 -1.81 -3.40
N ILE A 64 19.17 -2.87 -2.90
CA ILE A 64 18.52 -3.97 -2.20
C ILE A 64 17.77 -3.46 -0.98
N LEU A 65 18.42 -2.66 -0.13
CA LEU A 65 17.78 -2.07 1.06
C LEU A 65 16.60 -1.19 0.71
N ARG A 66 16.71 -0.39 -0.36
CA ARG A 66 15.60 0.45 -0.84
C ARG A 66 14.44 -0.39 -1.35
N ASN A 67 14.72 -1.46 -2.08
CA ASN A 67 13.70 -2.37 -2.59
C ASN A 67 13.01 -3.13 -1.46
N GLN A 68 13.76 -3.58 -0.45
CA GLN A 68 13.21 -4.22 0.74
C GLN A 68 12.23 -3.30 1.46
N LYS A 69 12.61 -2.03 1.69
CA LYS A 69 11.73 -1.03 2.30
C LYS A 69 10.46 -0.78 1.46
N ARG A 70 10.58 -0.76 0.13
CA ARG A 70 9.44 -0.63 -0.78
C ARG A 70 8.50 -1.83 -0.67
N ILE A 71 9.04 -3.05 -0.64
CA ILE A 71 8.26 -4.29 -0.48
C ILE A 71 7.48 -4.24 0.84
N GLU A 72 8.14 -3.93 1.95
CA GLU A 72 7.50 -3.83 3.27
C GLU A 72 6.38 -2.77 3.31
N SER A 73 6.64 -1.59 2.74
CA SER A 73 5.62 -0.53 2.66
C SER A 73 4.44 -0.92 1.77
N THR A 74 4.71 -1.63 0.68
CA THR A 74 3.67 -2.08 -0.26
C THR A 74 2.84 -3.21 0.35
N ALA A 75 3.47 -4.16 1.03
CA ALA A 75 2.80 -5.24 1.75
C ALA A 75 1.90 -4.69 2.86
N THR A 76 2.37 -3.69 3.61
CA THR A 76 1.57 -3.02 4.65
C THR A 76 0.37 -2.30 4.02
N SER A 77 0.58 -1.57 2.93
CA SER A 77 -0.50 -0.88 2.21
C SER A 77 -1.51 -1.87 1.63
N LEU A 78 -1.05 -2.99 1.08
CA LEU A 78 -1.90 -4.06 0.56
C LEU A 78 -2.79 -4.64 1.67
N LYS A 79 -2.21 -4.92 2.84
CA LYS A 79 -2.97 -5.40 4.00
C LYS A 79 -4.07 -4.42 4.42
N GLN A 80 -3.74 -3.14 4.55
CA GLN A 80 -4.72 -2.10 4.88
C GLN A 80 -5.83 -2.00 3.83
N LYS A 81 -5.49 -2.10 2.54
CA LYS A 81 -6.47 -2.08 1.45
C LYS A 81 -7.37 -3.31 1.46
N ALA A 82 -6.84 -4.48 1.78
CA ALA A 82 -7.64 -5.69 1.94
C ALA A 82 -8.63 -5.57 3.10
N GLU A 83 -8.21 -5.02 4.24
CA GLU A 83 -9.09 -4.76 5.38
C GLU A 83 -10.20 -3.75 5.04
N GLN A 84 -9.86 -2.65 4.34
CA GLN A 84 -10.84 -1.67 3.85
C GLN A 84 -11.86 -2.31 2.89
N LEU A 85 -11.40 -3.21 2.03
CA LEU A 85 -12.26 -3.91 1.06
C LEU A 85 -13.24 -4.86 1.76
N GLU A 86 -12.78 -5.60 2.78
CA GLU A 86 -13.67 -6.48 3.57
C GLU A 86 -14.69 -5.68 4.38
N GLN A 87 -14.30 -4.54 4.97
CA GLN A 87 -15.24 -3.64 5.62
C GLN A 87 -16.29 -3.08 4.64
N ALA A 88 -15.86 -2.68 3.45
CA ALA A 88 -16.76 -2.17 2.41
C ALA A 88 -17.75 -3.25 1.95
N LYS A 89 -17.30 -4.50 1.76
CA LYS A 89 -18.18 -5.63 1.45
C LYS A 89 -19.21 -5.88 2.55
N GLY A 90 -18.79 -5.87 3.81
CA GLY A 90 -19.71 -6.02 4.95
C GLY A 90 -20.75 -4.90 5.00
N GLY A 91 -20.34 -3.66 4.72
CA GLY A 91 -21.23 -2.51 4.59
C GLY A 91 -22.24 -2.69 3.45
N LEU A 92 -21.78 -3.18 2.29
CA LEU A 92 -22.62 -3.45 1.12
C LEU A 92 -23.67 -4.52 1.41
N THR A 93 -23.28 -5.65 2.02
CA THR A 93 -24.25 -6.69 2.45
C THR A 93 -25.28 -6.16 3.44
N SER A 94 -24.88 -5.28 4.36
CA SER A 94 -25.82 -4.65 5.30
C SER A 94 -26.80 -3.73 4.59
N LEU A 95 -26.31 -2.93 3.63
CA LEU A 95 -27.13 -2.01 2.86
C LEU A 95 -28.12 -2.76 1.96
N GLU A 96 -27.70 -3.85 1.33
CA GLU A 96 -28.58 -4.74 0.55
C GLU A 96 -29.73 -5.28 1.40
N LYS A 97 -29.44 -5.77 2.62
CA LYS A 97 -30.50 -6.21 3.55
C LYS A 97 -31.45 -5.10 3.94
N GLN A 98 -30.93 -3.90 4.22
CA GLN A 98 -31.76 -2.74 4.56
C GLN A 98 -32.64 -2.33 3.38
N LEU A 99 -32.12 -2.40 2.16
CA LEU A 99 -32.87 -2.14 0.93
C LEU A 99 -34.00 -3.17 0.74
N ASP A 100 -33.72 -4.46 0.92
CA ASP A 100 -34.73 -5.51 0.83
C ASP A 100 -35.86 -5.32 1.86
N VAL A 101 -35.50 -4.96 3.10
CA VAL A 101 -36.49 -4.64 4.14
C VAL A 101 -37.33 -3.43 3.73
N ALA A 102 -36.69 -2.34 3.27
CA ALA A 102 -37.38 -1.13 2.86
C ALA A 102 -38.34 -1.38 1.67
N LEU A 103 -37.91 -2.16 0.67
CA LEU A 103 -38.75 -2.57 -0.46
C LEU A 103 -39.93 -3.44 0.01
N GLY A 104 -39.69 -4.37 0.93
CA GLY A 104 -40.73 -5.20 1.52
C GLY A 104 -41.77 -4.39 2.29
N GLU A 105 -41.32 -3.43 3.10
CA GLU A 105 -42.21 -2.49 3.81
C GLU A 105 -42.99 -1.59 2.84
N GLN A 106 -42.35 -1.09 1.80
CA GLN A 106 -43.00 -0.26 0.79
C GLN A 106 -44.09 -1.04 0.05
N LYS A 107 -43.82 -2.30 -0.31
CA LYS A 107 -44.82 -3.17 -0.93
C LYS A 107 -46.00 -3.41 0.00
N LYS A 108 -45.76 -3.77 1.27
CA LYS A 108 -46.82 -3.96 2.27
C LYS A 108 -47.67 -2.71 2.44
N LEU A 109 -47.05 -1.53 2.54
CA LEU A 109 -47.76 -0.26 2.64
C LEU A 109 -48.58 0.05 1.39
N SER A 110 -48.04 -0.24 0.21
CA SER A 110 -48.76 -0.10 -1.06
C SER A 110 -49.99 -1.00 -1.14
N ASP A 111 -49.84 -2.28 -0.74
CA ASP A 111 -50.93 -3.25 -0.73
C ASP A 111 -52.01 -2.87 0.29
N GLU A 112 -51.61 -2.40 1.48
CA GLU A 112 -52.53 -1.92 2.52
C GLU A 112 -53.31 -0.69 2.03
N VAL A 113 -52.63 0.34 1.52
CA VAL A 113 -53.31 1.54 0.97
C VAL A 113 -54.23 1.16 -0.19
N GLY A 114 -53.79 0.28 -1.10
CA GLY A 114 -54.60 -0.21 -2.21
C GLY A 114 -55.87 -0.94 -1.74
N HIS A 115 -55.74 -1.81 -0.73
CA HIS A 115 -56.88 -2.48 -0.12
C HIS A 115 -57.84 -1.48 0.53
N ARG A 116 -57.32 -0.52 1.32
CA ARG A 116 -58.14 0.50 1.99
C ARG A 116 -58.89 1.39 0.99
N LEU A 117 -58.22 1.85 -0.06
CA LEU A 117 -58.85 2.62 -1.14
C LEU A 117 -59.94 1.82 -1.86
N ARG A 118 -59.70 0.53 -2.14
CA ARG A 118 -60.71 -0.34 -2.73
C ARG A 118 -61.89 -0.56 -1.80
N SER A 119 -61.66 -0.83 -0.51
CA SER A 119 -62.74 -0.99 0.48
C SER A 119 -63.57 0.29 0.64
N PHE A 120 -62.93 1.45 0.55
CA PHE A 120 -63.63 2.74 0.56
C PHE A 120 -64.49 2.95 -0.69
N TYR A 121 -63.95 2.65 -1.88
CA TYR A 121 -64.65 2.85 -3.16
C TYR A 121 -65.75 1.81 -3.39
N MET A 122 -65.45 0.53 -3.15
CA MET A 122 -66.37 -0.60 -3.37
C MET A 122 -67.34 -0.81 -2.20
N GLY A 123 -67.01 -0.32 -1.01
CA GLY A 123 -67.87 -0.39 0.17
C GLY A 123 -69.03 0.60 0.17
N GLU A 124 -69.18 1.39 -0.89
CA GLU A 124 -70.20 2.40 -1.15
C GLU A 124 -70.45 3.41 -0.02
N HIS A 125 -70.39 4.71 -0.37
CA HIS A 125 -70.86 5.80 0.50
C HIS A 125 -72.31 5.64 0.99
N LEU A 126 -73.11 4.80 0.33
CA LEU A 126 -74.48 4.49 0.70
C LEU A 126 -74.56 3.53 1.90
N GLY A 127 -73.74 2.48 1.94
CA GLY A 127 -73.75 1.50 3.03
C GLY A 127 -73.29 2.06 4.38
N MET A 128 -72.37 3.04 4.40
CA MET A 128 -71.92 3.65 5.66
C MET A 128 -72.98 4.56 6.28
N LEU A 129 -73.73 5.31 5.47
CA LEU A 129 -74.85 6.10 5.96
C LEU A 129 -75.96 5.19 6.47
N ASP A 130 -76.24 4.08 5.79
CA ASP A 130 -77.17 3.06 6.27
C ASP A 130 -76.72 2.45 7.59
N VAL A 131 -75.43 2.12 7.76
CA VAL A 131 -74.88 1.62 9.03
C VAL A 131 -74.97 2.66 10.15
N LEU A 132 -74.82 3.95 9.86
CA LEU A 132 -75.00 4.99 10.86
C LEU A 132 -76.48 5.15 11.22
N LEU A 133 -77.37 5.18 10.23
CA LEU A 133 -78.81 5.45 10.41
C LEU A 133 -79.59 4.24 10.94
N ASP A 134 -79.10 3.02 10.76
CA ASP A 134 -79.60 1.78 11.36
C ASP A 134 -79.15 1.59 12.83
N ALA A 135 -78.85 2.68 13.53
CA ALA A 135 -78.47 2.63 14.93
C ALA A 135 -79.73 2.54 15.81
N ALA A 136 -79.77 1.54 16.71
CA ALA A 136 -80.91 1.31 17.60
C ALA A 136 -81.18 2.46 18.59
N ASN A 137 -80.17 3.30 18.88
CA ASN A 137 -80.30 4.48 19.75
C ASN A 137 -79.17 5.50 19.48
N ILE A 138 -79.31 6.70 20.06
CA ILE A 138 -78.36 7.80 19.91
C ILE A 138 -76.95 7.49 20.43
N SER A 139 -76.81 6.65 21.46
CA SER A 139 -75.50 6.27 21.99
C SER A 139 -74.74 5.43 20.97
N THR A 140 -75.39 4.40 20.41
CA THR A 140 -74.83 3.54 19.37
C THR A 140 -74.49 4.33 18.11
N PHE A 141 -75.31 5.33 17.74
CA PHE A 141 -75.00 6.24 16.64
C PHE A 141 -73.70 7.01 16.89
N MET A 142 -73.55 7.60 18.08
CA MET A 142 -72.36 8.39 18.43
C MET A 142 -71.10 7.53 18.52
N ASP A 143 -71.22 6.29 19.02
CA ASP A 143 -70.11 5.33 19.04
C ASP A 143 -69.67 4.96 17.61
N ARG A 144 -70.61 4.63 16.72
CA ARG A 144 -70.31 4.33 15.31
C ARG A 144 -69.66 5.51 14.60
N LEU A 145 -70.16 6.73 14.82
CA LEU A 145 -69.59 7.97 14.28
C LEU A 145 -68.16 8.21 14.79
N TYR A 146 -67.94 8.00 16.09
CA TYR A 146 -66.63 8.13 16.72
C TYR A 146 -65.60 7.16 16.12
N TYR A 147 -65.94 5.88 16.00
CA TYR A 147 -65.05 4.89 15.39
C TYR A 147 -64.80 5.18 13.91
N GLN A 148 -65.82 5.63 13.17
CA GLN A 148 -65.65 6.00 11.77
C GLN A 148 -64.66 7.14 11.60
N ARG A 149 -64.77 8.18 12.44
CA ARG A 149 -63.81 9.28 12.43
C ARG A 149 -62.38 8.80 12.69
N ARG A 150 -62.19 7.90 13.67
CA ARG A 150 -60.86 7.32 13.95
C ARG A 150 -60.31 6.52 12.78
N ILE A 151 -61.15 5.77 12.08
CA ILE A 151 -60.76 5.02 10.89
C ILE A 151 -60.29 5.97 9.78
N TYR A 152 -61.02 7.06 9.51
CA TYR A 152 -60.60 8.07 8.53
C TYR A 152 -59.28 8.77 8.92
N GLU A 153 -59.10 9.07 10.20
CA GLU A 153 -57.85 9.67 10.69
C GLU A 153 -56.66 8.72 10.47
N GLN A 154 -56.83 7.42 10.70
CA GLN A 154 -55.82 6.40 10.42
C GLN A 154 -55.54 6.26 8.92
N ASP A 155 -56.57 6.19 8.07
CA ASP A 155 -56.40 6.10 6.61
C ASP A 155 -55.65 7.30 6.04
N LYS A 156 -55.93 8.50 6.55
CA LYS A 156 -55.20 9.72 6.18
C LYS A 156 -53.72 9.63 6.55
N GLN A 157 -53.39 9.06 7.71
CA GLN A 157 -52.00 8.84 8.11
C GLN A 157 -51.31 7.80 7.21
N LEU A 158 -51.98 6.70 6.87
CA LEU A 158 -51.47 5.66 5.96
C LEU A 158 -51.15 6.23 4.57
N VAL A 159 -52.09 6.99 3.97
CA VAL A 159 -51.89 7.63 2.67
C VAL A 159 -50.74 8.65 2.71
N LYS A 160 -50.65 9.44 3.78
CA LYS A 160 -49.54 10.38 3.99
C LYS A 160 -48.19 9.65 4.08
N ALA A 161 -48.13 8.53 4.81
CA ALA A 161 -46.92 7.72 4.93
C ALA A 161 -46.50 7.13 3.58
N TYR A 162 -47.46 6.67 2.76
CA TYR A 162 -47.21 6.16 1.42
C TYR A 162 -46.62 7.24 0.49
N PHE A 163 -47.19 8.44 0.47
CA PHE A 163 -46.67 9.56 -0.34
C PHE A 163 -45.32 10.08 0.14
N ALA A 164 -45.03 10.00 1.44
CA ALA A 164 -43.72 10.37 1.97
C ALA A 164 -42.60 9.39 1.55
N ARG A 165 -42.94 8.12 1.27
CA ARG A 165 -41.98 7.08 0.84
C ARG A 165 -41.86 6.93 -0.68
N THR A 166 -42.65 7.66 -1.47
CA THR A 166 -42.68 7.59 -2.95
C THR A 166 -42.17 8.86 -3.64
N LYS A 167 -41.81 9.90 -2.87
CA LYS A 167 -41.09 11.08 -3.34
C LYS A 167 -39.59 10.87 -3.23
#